data_AF-A0A815THW5-F1
#
_entry.id   AF-A0A815THW5-F1
#
_cell.length_a   1.000
_cell.length_b   1.000
_cell.length_c   1.000
_cell.angle_alpha   90.00
_cell.angle_beta   90.00
_cell.angle_gamma   90.00
#
_symmetry.space_group_name_H-M   'P 1'
#
loop_
_entity.id
_entity.type
_entity.pdbx_description
1 polymer ?
#
loop_
_entity_poly.entity_id
_entity_poly.type
_entity_poly.pdbx_seq_one_letter_code
_entity_poly.pdbx_strand_id
1 'polypeptide(L)'
;MKFDDFLHTVNDFGRYQKLRYFCICLTYMLPPIMVYTWSFAAATPSFRCKLSDNDVTYSGQLLTSYNRSQPDEAYCKANMKISVKECQRCYMKTMSNDGSAQIQPCNEYVFDRKYHQYTLVEEWSMVCDRTVFRSAVQNLFFVGYMVGSIFFGIMADKYVFLLSN
;
A
#
# COMPACT_ATOMS: atom_id res chain seq x y z
N MET A 1 14.40 -50.54 -7.60
CA MET A 1 13.86 -50.04 -8.88
C MET A 1 13.97 -48.54 -8.83
N LYS A 2 14.76 -47.97 -9.74
CA LYS A 2 15.15 -46.56 -9.73
C LYS A 2 14.03 -45.76 -10.39
N PHE A 3 13.76 -44.58 -9.87
CA PHE A 3 12.69 -43.66 -10.29
C PHE A 3 12.69 -43.39 -11.82
N ASP A 4 13.83 -43.57 -12.48
CA ASP A 4 14.01 -43.49 -13.93
C ASP A 4 13.14 -44.47 -14.75
N ASP A 5 12.84 -45.67 -14.24
CA ASP A 5 11.99 -46.64 -14.96
C ASP A 5 10.52 -46.17 -15.04
N PHE A 6 10.07 -45.43 -14.03
CA PHE A 6 8.74 -44.81 -14.01
C PHE A 6 8.63 -43.65 -15.01
N LEU A 7 9.72 -42.89 -15.20
CA LEU A 7 9.78 -41.80 -16.17
C LEU A 7 9.74 -42.31 -17.62
N HIS A 8 10.20 -43.52 -17.89
CA HIS A 8 10.10 -44.14 -19.22
C HIS A 8 8.69 -44.68 -19.54
N THR A 9 7.89 -45.03 -18.53
CA THR A 9 6.51 -45.52 -18.71
C THR A 9 5.50 -44.38 -18.90
N VAL A 10 5.76 -43.23 -18.28
CA VAL A 10 5.03 -41.98 -18.52
C VAL A 10 5.69 -41.32 -19.73
N ASN A 11 5.22 -41.65 -20.93
CA ASN A 11 5.71 -41.13 -22.22
C ASN A 11 6.16 -39.65 -22.18
N ASP A 12 7.17 -39.30 -23.00
CA ASP A 12 7.80 -37.96 -23.08
C ASP A 12 6.77 -36.81 -23.12
N PHE A 13 7.06 -35.68 -22.48
CA PHE A 13 6.09 -34.58 -22.28
C PHE A 13 5.50 -34.12 -23.63
N GLY A 14 4.28 -34.58 -23.90
CA GLY A 14 3.58 -34.30 -25.16
C GLY A 14 3.24 -32.82 -25.31
N ARG A 15 2.99 -32.37 -26.55
CA ARG A 15 2.62 -30.96 -26.84
C ARG A 15 1.41 -30.49 -26.00
N TYR A 16 0.44 -31.38 -25.78
CA TYR A 16 -0.75 -31.10 -24.97
C TYR A 16 -0.43 -30.97 -23.47
N GLN A 17 0.43 -31.82 -22.92
CA GLN A 17 0.87 -31.69 -21.52
C GLN A 17 1.66 -30.41 -21.29
N LYS A 18 2.54 -30.04 -22.23
CA LYS A 18 3.28 -28.76 -22.20
C LYS A 18 2.34 -27.55 -22.24
N LEU A 19 1.34 -27.57 -23.13
CA LEU A 19 0.34 -26.50 -23.22
C LEU A 19 -0.51 -26.39 -21.95
N ARG A 20 -0.98 -27.51 -21.40
CA ARG A 20 -1.76 -27.53 -20.15
C ARG A 20 -0.95 -27.01 -18.97
N TYR A 21 0.31 -27.46 -18.84
CA TYR A 21 1.22 -26.99 -17.81
C TYR A 21 1.45 -25.48 -17.93
N PHE A 22 1.68 -24.97 -19.15
CA PHE A 22 1.83 -23.53 -19.40
C PHE A 22 0.57 -22.74 -18.99
N CYS A 23 -0.63 -23.20 -19.33
CA CYS A 23 -1.87 -22.55 -18.92
C CYS A 23 -2.03 -22.51 -17.39
N ILE A 24 -1.70 -23.60 -16.69
CA ILE A 24 -1.73 -23.65 -15.23
C ILE A 24 -0.74 -22.66 -14.63
N CYS A 25 0.50 -22.62 -15.14
CA CYS A 25 1.51 -21.67 -14.71
C CYS A 25 1.05 -20.22 -14.93
N LEU A 26 0.45 -19.92 -16.08
CA LEU A 26 -0.05 -18.58 -16.38
C LEU A 26 -1.16 -18.17 -15.40
N THR A 27 -2.13 -19.04 -15.14
CA THR A 27 -3.20 -18.77 -14.15
C THR A 27 -2.63 -18.59 -12.75
N TYR A 28 -1.59 -19.34 -12.37
CA TYR A 28 -0.97 -19.24 -11.05
C TYR A 28 -0.15 -17.96 -10.85
N MET A 29 0.38 -17.40 -11.94
CA MET A 29 1.18 -16.16 -11.89
C MET A 29 0.34 -14.89 -11.82
N LEU A 30 -0.95 -14.93 -12.19
CA LEU A 30 -1.81 -13.74 -12.17
C LEU A 30 -2.08 -13.17 -10.76
N PRO A 31 -2.45 -13.97 -9.73
CA PRO A 31 -2.67 -13.45 -8.38
C PRO A 31 -1.48 -12.71 -7.76
N PRO A 32 -0.23 -13.24 -7.79
CA PRO A 32 0.90 -12.53 -7.21
C PRO A 32 1.17 -11.22 -7.93
N ILE A 33 1.04 -11.16 -9.26
CA ILE A 33 1.22 -9.90 -10.02
C ILE A 33 0.29 -8.81 -9.48
N MET A 34 -0.97 -9.13 -9.21
CA MET A 34 -1.94 -8.18 -8.68
C MET A 34 -1.58 -7.73 -7.25
N VAL A 35 -1.20 -8.67 -6.38
CA VAL A 35 -0.79 -8.37 -5.00
C VAL A 35 0.48 -7.51 -4.95
N TYR A 36 1.47 -7.83 -5.77
CA TYR A 36 2.72 -7.07 -5.81
C TYR A 36 2.51 -5.68 -6.42
N THR A 37 1.63 -5.54 -7.42
CA THR A 37 1.28 -4.22 -7.99
C THR A 37 0.76 -3.27 -6.91
N TRP A 38 -0.08 -3.76 -5.98
CA TRP A 38 -0.55 -2.95 -4.84
C TRP A 38 0.60 -2.44 -3.97
N SER A 39 1.65 -3.26 -3.76
CA SER A 39 2.80 -2.88 -2.93
C SER A 39 3.57 -1.69 -3.51
N PHE A 40 3.69 -1.63 -4.84
CA PHE A 40 4.32 -0.52 -5.55
C PHE A 40 3.39 0.68 -5.68
N ALA A 41 2.11 0.46 -6.01
CA ALA A 41 1.12 1.53 -6.17
C ALA A 41 0.84 2.26 -4.85
N ALA A 42 0.86 1.55 -3.73
CA ALA A 42 0.67 2.08 -2.39
C ALA A 42 1.99 2.47 -1.70
N ALA A 43 3.09 2.66 -2.43
CA ALA A 43 4.31 3.20 -1.87
C ALA A 43 4.05 4.59 -1.25
N THR A 44 4.62 4.85 -0.07
CA THR A 44 4.47 6.12 0.64
C THR A 44 5.66 7.02 0.30
N PRO A 45 5.50 8.03 -0.58
CA PRO A 45 6.57 9.01 -0.81
C PRO A 45 6.79 9.87 0.43
N SER A 46 7.91 10.60 0.49
CA SER A 46 8.08 11.61 1.52
C SER A 46 7.02 12.70 1.33
N PHE A 47 6.36 13.06 2.42
CA PHE A 47 5.29 14.03 2.43
C PHE A 47 5.51 15.02 3.57
N ARG A 48 4.92 16.20 3.40
CA ARG A 48 4.92 17.28 4.38
C ARG A 48 3.55 17.95 4.41
N CYS A 49 3.24 18.66 5.49
CA CYS A 49 2.00 19.44 5.57
C CYS A 49 2.03 20.63 4.60
N LYS A 50 0.89 20.93 3.98
CA LYS A 50 0.73 22.16 3.20
C LYS A 50 0.54 23.34 4.16
N LEU A 51 1.32 24.40 3.96
CA LEU A 51 1.15 25.65 4.70
C LEU A 51 -0.04 26.44 4.12
N SER A 52 -0.69 27.25 4.95
CA SER A 52 -1.72 28.18 4.48
C SER A 52 -1.07 29.29 3.65
N ASP A 53 -1.75 29.73 2.57
CA ASP A 53 -1.24 30.79 1.70
C ASP A 53 -0.96 32.12 2.44
N ASN A 54 -1.61 32.35 3.58
CA ASN A 54 -1.42 33.53 4.41
C ASN A 54 -0.06 33.56 5.13
N ASP A 55 0.63 32.42 5.22
CA ASP A 55 1.96 32.29 5.83
C ASP A 55 3.10 32.34 4.79
N VAL A 56 2.76 32.49 3.51
CA VAL A 56 3.72 32.46 2.40
C VAL A 56 4.12 33.88 2.01
N THR A 57 4.87 34.55 2.88
CA THR A 57 5.57 35.79 2.47
C THR A 57 6.67 35.44 1.47
N TYR A 58 6.46 35.79 0.21
CA TYR A 58 7.39 35.62 -0.91
C TYR A 58 8.75 36.32 -0.64
N SER A 59 9.72 35.60 -0.07
CA SER A 59 11.14 36.00 -0.09
C SER A 59 12.07 34.86 0.35
N GLY A 60 12.12 33.72 -0.34
CA GLY A 60 13.10 32.65 -0.05
C GLY A 60 13.04 32.02 1.36
N GLN A 61 12.02 32.38 2.16
CA GLN A 61 11.84 32.03 3.58
C GLN A 61 10.95 30.79 3.82
N LEU A 62 10.56 30.05 2.76
CA LEU A 62 9.72 28.85 2.88
C LEU A 62 10.28 27.80 3.84
N LEU A 63 11.61 27.68 3.93
CA LEU A 63 12.26 26.77 4.87
C LEU A 63 12.16 27.25 6.33
N THR A 64 12.22 28.56 6.57
CA THR A 64 12.16 29.13 7.92
C THR A 64 10.75 29.15 8.49
N SER A 65 9.72 29.37 7.67
CA SER A 65 8.32 29.24 8.12
C SER A 65 7.95 27.78 8.36
N TYR A 66 8.41 26.86 7.51
CA TYR A 66 8.21 25.42 7.69
C TYR A 66 8.89 24.88 8.96
N ASN A 67 10.14 25.26 9.22
CA ASN A 67 10.86 24.81 10.42
C ASN A 67 10.21 25.36 11.71
N ARG A 68 9.54 26.51 11.64
CA ARG A 68 8.82 27.10 12.78
C ARG A 68 7.44 26.47 13.00
N SER A 69 6.78 25.98 11.94
CA SER A 69 5.51 25.28 12.04
C SER A 69 5.66 23.80 12.39
N GLN A 70 6.88 23.26 12.41
CA GLN A 70 7.12 21.89 12.83
C GLN A 70 7.08 21.76 14.37
N PRO A 71 6.40 20.74 14.94
CA PRO A 71 6.40 20.53 16.37
C PRO A 71 7.79 20.13 16.89
N ASP A 72 8.14 20.66 18.06
CA ASP A 72 9.40 20.38 18.75
C ASP A 72 9.49 18.88 19.13
N GLU A 73 10.69 18.30 19.02
CA GLU A 73 10.92 16.88 19.34
C GLU A 73 10.51 16.53 20.78
N ALA A 74 10.76 17.44 21.72
CA ALA A 74 10.38 17.28 23.13
C ALA A 74 8.85 17.19 23.31
N TYR A 75 8.08 17.97 22.54
CA TYR A 75 6.62 17.89 22.58
C TYR A 75 6.12 16.55 22.05
N CYS A 76 6.66 16.08 20.92
CA CYS A 76 6.25 14.81 20.33
C CYS A 76 6.53 13.62 21.26
N LYS A 77 7.68 13.62 21.97
CA LYS A 77 8.00 12.56 22.94
C LYS A 77 7.14 12.61 24.20
N ALA A 78 6.77 13.81 24.66
CA ALA A 78 6.02 14.00 25.90
C ALA A 78 4.53 13.72 25.74
N ASN A 79 3.94 14.14 24.61
CA ASN A 79 2.49 14.17 24.44
C ASN A 79 1.94 13.11 23.47
N MET A 80 2.78 12.50 22.61
CA MET A 80 2.36 11.48 21.66
C MET A 80 3.09 10.15 21.86
N LYS A 81 2.34 9.03 21.84
CA LYS A 81 2.90 7.67 21.83
C LYS A 81 3.34 7.24 20.41
N ILE A 82 3.86 8.16 19.61
CA ILE A 82 4.19 7.94 18.20
C ILE A 82 5.66 8.35 17.98
N SER A 83 6.31 7.77 16.96
CA SER A 83 7.65 8.19 16.53
C SER A 83 7.71 9.69 16.27
N VAL A 84 8.78 10.34 16.72
CA VAL A 84 9.04 11.77 16.49
C VAL A 84 8.90 12.15 15.01
N LYS A 85 9.39 11.29 14.11
CA LYS A 85 9.33 11.52 12.66
C LYS A 85 7.90 11.51 12.11
N GLU A 86 7.02 10.70 12.68
CA GLU A 86 5.61 10.63 12.29
C GLU A 86 4.88 11.88 12.78
N CYS A 87 5.09 12.24 14.07
CA CYS A 87 4.53 13.44 14.68
C CYS A 87 4.86 14.70 13.87
N GLN A 88 6.13 14.83 13.50
CA GLN A 88 6.65 15.94 12.71
C GLN A 88 6.14 16.03 11.27
N ARG A 89 5.54 14.97 10.74
CA ARG A 89 4.97 14.93 9.38
C ARG A 89 3.45 15.03 9.37
N CYS A 90 2.81 14.65 10.46
CA CYS A 90 1.35 14.58 10.58
C CYS A 90 0.73 15.78 11.28
N TYR A 91 1.52 16.52 12.04
CA TYR A 91 1.04 17.63 12.86
C TYR A 91 1.83 18.89 12.58
N MET A 92 1.14 20.02 12.69
CA MET A 92 1.71 21.36 12.60
C MET A 92 1.44 22.15 13.88
N LYS A 93 2.42 22.98 14.24
CA LYS A 93 2.36 23.97 15.31
C LYS A 93 1.78 25.27 14.72
N THR A 94 0.66 25.71 15.27
CA THR A 94 0.00 26.96 14.89
C THR A 94 -0.01 27.89 16.11
N MET A 95 0.08 29.20 15.87
CA MET A 95 -0.16 30.17 16.94
C MET A 95 -1.64 30.43 17.05
N SER A 96 -2.20 30.19 18.23
CA SER A 96 -3.56 30.62 18.56
C SER A 96 -3.60 32.14 18.79
N ASN A 97 -4.78 32.73 18.67
CA ASN A 97 -5.01 34.15 18.97
C ASN A 97 -4.63 34.53 20.41
N ASP A 98 -4.61 33.56 21.34
CA ASP A 98 -4.17 33.72 22.73
C ASP A 98 -2.63 33.71 22.89
N GLY A 99 -1.86 33.67 21.80
CA GLY A 99 -0.39 33.60 21.82
C GLY A 99 0.17 32.24 22.28
N SER A 100 -0.70 31.26 22.52
CA SER A 100 -0.29 29.88 22.83
C SER A 100 -0.02 29.09 21.55
N ALA A 101 1.04 28.29 21.56
CA ALA A 101 1.31 27.35 20.48
C ALA A 101 0.39 26.13 20.62
N GLN A 102 -0.51 25.96 19.65
CA GLN A 102 -1.41 24.81 19.55
C GLN A 102 -0.89 23.85 18.49
N ILE A 103 -1.12 22.55 18.69
CA ILE A 103 -0.71 21.51 17.74
C ILE A 103 -1.96 20.90 17.13
N GLN A 104 -2.06 21.02 15.81
CA GLN A 104 -3.23 20.59 15.04
C GLN A 104 -2.81 19.54 14.01
N PRO A 105 -3.63 18.49 13.76
CA PRO A 105 -3.43 17.60 12.63
C PRO A 105 -3.50 18.35 11.30
N CYS A 106 -2.64 17.97 10.36
CA CYS A 106 -2.64 18.53 9.02
C CYS A 106 -3.78 17.90 8.19
N ASN A 107 -4.54 18.74 7.48
CA ASN A 107 -5.61 18.28 6.59
C ASN A 107 -5.16 18.15 5.13
N GLU A 108 -4.17 18.96 4.71
CA GLU A 108 -3.63 18.95 3.35
C GLU A 108 -2.13 18.63 3.38
N TYR A 109 -1.69 17.82 2.41
CA TYR A 109 -0.33 17.33 2.33
C TYR A 109 0.28 17.64 0.96
N VAL A 110 1.57 17.94 0.96
CA VAL A 110 2.40 18.08 -0.25
C VAL A 110 3.37 16.91 -0.29
N PHE A 111 3.33 16.16 -1.38
CA PHE A 111 4.15 14.97 -1.59
C PHE A 111 5.34 15.30 -2.50
N ASP A 112 6.53 14.78 -2.17
CA ASP A 112 7.71 14.94 -3.01
C ASP A 112 7.73 13.92 -4.14
N ARG A 113 7.73 14.40 -5.37
CA ARG A 113 7.70 13.57 -6.59
C ARG A 113 9.07 13.17 -7.13
N LYS A 114 10.09 13.14 -6.27
CA LYS A 114 11.48 12.90 -6.70
C LYS A 114 11.71 11.48 -7.24
N TYR A 115 11.02 10.49 -6.67
CA TYR A 115 11.20 9.07 -7.00
C TYR A 115 9.96 8.41 -7.61
N HIS A 116 8.78 9.00 -7.40
CA HIS A 116 7.50 8.48 -7.87
C HIS A 116 6.69 9.60 -8.51
N GLN A 117 6.16 9.35 -9.71
CA GLN A 117 5.37 10.34 -10.45
C GLN A 117 3.98 10.53 -9.83
N TYR A 118 3.32 9.41 -9.48
CA TYR A 118 2.00 9.37 -8.84
C TYR A 118 1.87 8.08 -8.02
N THR A 119 1.35 8.17 -6.79
CA THR A 119 1.07 7.01 -5.94
C THR A 119 -0.37 7.06 -5.46
N LEU A 120 -0.98 5.89 -5.20
CA LEU A 120 -2.34 5.82 -4.69
C LEU A 120 -2.46 6.50 -3.31
N VAL A 121 -1.37 6.51 -2.53
CA VAL A 121 -1.29 7.18 -1.23
C VAL A 121 -1.43 8.70 -1.37
N GLU A 122 -0.81 9.30 -2.39
CA GLU A 122 -0.90 10.73 -2.67
C GLU A 122 -2.32 11.13 -3.09
N GLU A 123 -2.91 10.40 -4.04
CA GLU A 123 -4.24 10.71 -4.58
C GLU A 123 -5.33 10.67 -3.51
N TRP A 124 -5.29 9.69 -2.61
CA TRP A 124 -6.30 9.50 -1.57
C TRP A 124 -5.88 10.07 -0.21
N SER A 125 -4.69 10.68 -0.13
CA SER A 125 -4.09 11.19 1.11
C SER A 125 -4.17 10.18 2.27
N MET A 126 -3.79 8.92 2.01
CA MET A 126 -3.84 7.81 2.97
C MET A 126 -2.65 7.82 3.94
N VAL A 127 -2.51 8.91 4.68
CA VAL A 127 -1.36 9.20 5.53
C VAL A 127 -1.81 9.52 6.96
N CYS A 128 -0.93 9.35 7.94
CA CYS A 128 -1.22 9.64 9.36
C CYS A 128 -2.42 8.82 9.86
N ASP A 129 -3.51 9.49 10.25
CA ASP A 129 -4.75 8.85 10.71
C ASP A 129 -5.38 7.93 9.67
N ARG A 130 -5.12 8.19 8.38
CA ARG A 130 -5.67 7.41 7.26
C ARG A 130 -4.77 6.25 6.81
N THR A 131 -3.71 5.93 7.53
CA THR A 131 -2.86 4.76 7.23
C THR A 131 -3.64 3.44 7.32
N VAL A 132 -4.68 3.39 8.16
CA VAL A 132 -5.56 2.22 8.31
C VAL A 132 -6.25 1.81 7.01
N PHE A 133 -6.53 2.76 6.10
CA PHE A 133 -7.17 2.46 4.82
C PHE A 133 -6.28 1.58 3.93
N ARG A 134 -4.97 1.80 3.95
CA ARG A 134 -4.02 0.98 3.19
C ARG A 134 -4.07 -0.49 3.63
N SER A 135 -4.05 -0.71 4.94
CA SER A 135 -4.16 -2.06 5.52
C SER A 135 -5.54 -2.68 5.29
N ALA A 136 -6.61 -1.88 5.37
CA ALA A 136 -7.97 -2.35 5.13
C ALA A 136 -8.17 -2.86 3.71
N VAL A 137 -7.68 -2.14 2.69
CA VAL A 137 -7.78 -2.57 1.29
C VAL A 137 -7.02 -3.88 1.05
N GLN A 138 -5.81 -4.00 1.61
CA GLN A 138 -5.02 -5.22 1.50
C GLN A 138 -5.71 -6.43 2.15
N ASN A 139 -6.29 -6.24 3.34
CA ASN A 139 -7.03 -7.31 4.02
C ASN A 139 -8.29 -7.71 3.26
N LEU A 140 -9.04 -6.73 2.75
CA LEU A 140 -10.24 -6.97 1.94
C LEU A 140 -9.93 -7.81 0.70
N PHE A 141 -8.79 -7.55 0.05
CA PHE A 141 -8.32 -8.35 -1.08
C PHE A 141 -8.11 -9.83 -0.69
N PHE A 142 -7.40 -10.09 0.42
CA PHE A 142 -7.15 -11.48 0.85
C PHE A 142 -8.41 -12.20 1.30
N VAL A 143 -9.35 -11.51 1.95
CA VAL A 143 -10.66 -12.06 2.28
C VAL A 143 -11.43 -12.42 1.01
N GLY A 144 -11.45 -11.52 0.02
CA GLY A 144 -12.05 -11.80 -1.29
C GLY A 144 -11.41 -13.00 -1.98
N TYR A 145 -10.08 -13.12 -1.92
CA TYR A 145 -9.35 -14.26 -2.47
C TYR A 145 -9.72 -15.58 -1.79
N MET A 146 -9.87 -15.57 -0.45
CA MET A 146 -10.29 -16.75 0.32
C MET A 146 -11.72 -17.17 -0.04
N VAL A 147 -12.66 -16.23 -0.09
CA VAL A 147 -14.06 -16.53 -0.44
C VAL A 147 -14.16 -17.03 -1.88
N GLY A 148 -13.42 -16.40 -2.80
CA GLY A 148 -13.36 -16.79 -4.21
C GLY A 148 -12.82 -18.21 -4.38
N SER A 149 -11.72 -18.57 -3.71
CA SER A 149 -11.12 -19.90 -3.85
C SER A 149 -12.04 -21.02 -3.35
N ILE A 150 -12.77 -20.80 -2.25
CA ILE A 150 -13.77 -21.75 -1.75
C ILE A 150 -14.90 -21.90 -2.76
N PHE A 151 -15.44 -20.79 -3.26
CA PHE A 151 -16.57 -20.81 -4.20
C PHE A 151 -16.22 -21.50 -5.52
N PHE A 152 -15.10 -21.12 -6.14
CA PHE A 152 -14.65 -21.72 -7.39
C PHE A 152 -14.20 -23.18 -7.22
N GLY A 153 -13.66 -23.55 -6.06
CA GLY A 153 -13.36 -24.94 -5.74
C GLY A 153 -14.62 -25.81 -5.75
N ILE A 154 -15.66 -25.40 -5.02
CA ILE A 154 -16.94 -26.13 -4.96
C ILE A 154 -17.60 -26.21 -6.34
N MET A 155 -17.55 -25.13 -7.14
CA MET A 155 -18.07 -25.16 -8.50
C MET A 155 -17.28 -26.12 -9.39
N ALA A 156 -15.94 -26.08 -9.34
CA ALA A 156 -15.09 -26.95 -10.15
C ALA A 156 -15.39 -28.44 -9.88
N ASP A 157 -15.54 -28.83 -8.61
CA ASP A 157 -15.86 -30.21 -8.26
C ASP A 157 -17.22 -30.65 -8.82
N LYS A 158 -18.24 -29.77 -8.80
CA LYS A 158 -19.56 -30.09 -9.35
C LYS A 158 -19.55 -30.20 -10.87
N TYR A 159 -18.87 -29.29 -11.58
CA TYR A 159 -18.83 -29.32 -13.04
C TYR A 159 -17.94 -30.43 -13.60
N VAL A 160 -16.83 -30.74 -12.93
CA VAL A 160 -15.97 -31.88 -13.31
C VAL A 160 -16.70 -33.20 -13.07
N PHE A 161 -17.48 -33.32 -12.00
CA PHE A 161 -18.31 -34.50 -11.76
C PHE A 161 -19.39 -34.69 -12.85
N LEU A 162 -19.99 -33.60 -13.35
CA LEU A 162 -20.99 -33.65 -14.42
C LEU A 162 -20.42 -34.01 -15.81
N LEU A 163 -19.12 -33.81 -16.04
CA LEU A 163 -18.45 -34.19 -17.30
C LEU A 163 -17.92 -35.63 -17.30
N SER A 164 -17.99 -36.32 -16.14
CA SER A 164 -17.51 -37.70 -15.97
C SER A 164 -18.62 -38.76 -16.05
N ASN A 165 -19.88 -38.36 -16.23
CA ASN A 165 -21.05 -39.23 -16.36
C ASN A 165 -21.77 -38.95 -17.68
#